data_AF-A0A6P0LE99-F1
#
_entry.id   AF-A0A6P0LE99-F1
#
_cell.length_a   1.000
_cell.length_b   1.000
_cell.length_c   1.000
_cell.angle_alpha   90.00
_cell.angle_beta   90.00
_cell.angle_gamma   90.00
#
_symmetry.space_group_name_H-M   'P 1'
#
loop_
_entity.id
_entity.type
_entity.pdbx_description
1 polymer ?
#
loop_
_entity_poly.entity_id
_entity_poly.type
_entity_poly.pdbx_seq_one_letter_code
_entity_poly.pdbx_strand_id
1 'polypeptide(L)'
;MNTFFCADHSQQLAEDIIGSGTNYQVYVLVECRQPWLSNAMDSKYIPDNLRSLVDEVKHRKLPVRFLLIANNKTLKADQTKVLIYSHNGEARLKGYSKLEFDVTNLGEVAGIVRQFLAGETPKCVTQDSDTRDILVCTHGSHDVCCARYGNPFYCKALATVNELSLTNVRLWKASHFGGHRFAPTAIDFPDGRYYGVLDQDSFKSILIRSGDLECFNRVYRGWGILPTKIQVLERELILRYGWNWFKYKVGGSIIKEDANQDSIQAEISFEKPNGLIYHCRAELIKDESKTLQLKGSCGAQKESVFVKYTIKNLCLYSELLEILPVYQPQMAS
;
A
#
# COMPACT_ATOMS: atom_id res chain seq x y z
N MET A 1 -32.24 2.07 14.04
CA MET A 1 -30.98 2.85 14.12
C MET A 1 -30.23 2.62 12.82
N ASN A 2 -30.03 3.64 11.99
CA ASN A 2 -29.24 3.51 10.76
C ASN A 2 -27.76 3.38 11.16
N THR A 3 -27.21 2.18 11.04
CA THR A 3 -25.79 1.93 11.29
C THR A 3 -24.97 2.61 10.19
N PHE A 4 -24.08 3.53 10.57
CA PHE A 4 -23.18 4.21 9.65
C PHE A 4 -21.98 3.32 9.29
N PHE A 5 -21.69 3.19 8.00
CA PHE A 5 -20.51 2.50 7.48
C PHE A 5 -19.68 3.48 6.66
N CYS A 6 -18.45 3.76 7.10
CA CYS A 6 -17.58 4.72 6.43
C CYS A 6 -17.27 4.31 4.98
N ALA A 7 -17.20 3.00 4.68
CA ALA A 7 -16.97 2.51 3.32
C ALA A 7 -18.17 2.72 2.38
N ASP A 8 -19.39 2.62 2.89
CA ASP A 8 -20.59 2.88 2.09
C ASP A 8 -20.71 4.38 1.82
N HIS A 9 -20.44 5.20 2.83
CA HIS A 9 -20.51 6.65 2.70
C HIS A 9 -19.46 7.21 1.72
N SER A 10 -18.21 6.72 1.79
CA SER A 10 -17.14 7.10 0.85
C SER A 10 -17.51 6.75 -0.60
N GLN A 11 -18.09 5.56 -0.83
CA GLN A 11 -18.56 5.15 -2.15
C GLN A 11 -19.75 5.96 -2.66
N GLN A 12 -20.71 6.30 -1.78
CA GLN A 12 -21.85 7.15 -2.13
C GLN A 12 -21.42 8.55 -2.60
N LEU A 13 -20.32 9.06 -2.03
CA LEU A 13 -19.73 10.35 -2.41
C LEU A 13 -18.78 10.24 -3.61
N ALA A 14 -18.58 9.05 -4.18
CA ALA A 14 -17.60 8.78 -5.23
C ALA A 14 -16.20 9.35 -4.89
N GLU A 15 -15.76 9.17 -3.63
CA GLU A 15 -14.47 9.68 -3.17
C GLU A 15 -13.32 9.10 -4.02
N ASP A 16 -12.51 9.98 -4.62
CA ASP A 16 -11.27 9.56 -5.27
C ASP A 16 -10.29 9.04 -4.21
N ILE A 17 -9.89 7.77 -4.28
CA ILE A 17 -9.10 7.14 -3.22
C ILE A 17 -7.59 7.33 -3.38
N ILE A 18 -7.14 7.95 -4.48
CA ILE A 18 -5.71 8.16 -4.76
C ILE A 18 -5.04 9.05 -3.71
N GLY A 19 -3.73 8.87 -3.53
CA GLY A 19 -2.94 9.62 -2.57
C GLY A 19 -3.19 9.21 -1.13
N SER A 20 -3.67 7.97 -0.91
CA SER A 20 -3.98 7.45 0.42
C SER A 20 -3.15 6.21 0.80
N GLY A 21 -2.21 5.78 -0.06
CA GLY A 21 -1.26 4.73 0.26
C GLY A 21 -0.17 5.25 1.20
N THR A 22 0.09 4.57 2.32
CA THR A 22 1.10 5.04 3.28
C THR A 22 2.53 4.75 2.80
N ASN A 23 3.46 5.66 3.09
CA ASN A 23 4.88 5.53 2.74
C ASN A 23 5.70 5.11 3.97
N TYR A 24 6.13 3.85 3.98
CA TYR A 24 7.04 3.29 4.99
C TYR A 24 8.23 2.66 4.29
N GLN A 25 9.41 2.74 4.91
CA GLN A 25 10.62 2.11 4.38
C GLN A 25 10.67 0.63 4.73
N VAL A 26 10.10 0.25 5.87
CA VAL A 26 10.10 -1.14 6.34
C VAL A 26 8.70 -1.56 6.75
N TYR A 27 8.27 -2.75 6.33
CA TYR A 27 7.12 -3.45 6.88
C TYR A 27 7.58 -4.71 7.59
N VAL A 28 7.12 -4.89 8.81
CA VAL A 28 7.30 -6.11 9.60
C VAL A 28 5.94 -6.78 9.73
N LEU A 29 5.76 -7.89 9.01
CA LEU A 29 4.54 -8.67 9.06
C LEU A 29 4.76 -9.87 9.98
N VAL A 30 3.94 -9.96 11.02
CA VAL A 30 4.07 -10.98 12.06
C VAL A 30 2.83 -11.87 12.01
N GLU A 31 3.02 -13.15 11.72
CA GLU A 31 1.92 -14.09 11.76
C GLU A 31 1.39 -14.23 13.19
N CYS A 32 0.10 -13.98 13.39
CA CYS A 32 -0.53 -14.05 14.71
C CYS A 32 -2.00 -14.42 14.59
N ARG A 33 -2.44 -15.38 15.41
CA ARG A 33 -3.80 -15.92 15.38
C ARG A 33 -4.84 -14.83 15.64
N GLN A 34 -5.91 -14.85 14.86
CA GLN A 34 -7.12 -14.06 15.11
C GLN A 34 -7.93 -14.69 16.27
N PRO A 35 -8.78 -13.92 16.99
CA PRO A 35 -9.09 -12.50 16.81
C PRO A 35 -8.03 -11.55 17.39
N TRP A 36 -7.93 -10.37 16.79
CA TRP A 36 -7.08 -9.28 17.29
C TRP A 36 -7.92 -8.21 18.00
N LEU A 37 -7.34 -7.55 18.99
CA LEU A 37 -7.93 -6.37 19.63
C LEU A 37 -7.87 -5.15 18.71
N SER A 38 -8.66 -4.11 19.00
CA SER A 38 -8.75 -2.89 18.18
C SER A 38 -7.40 -2.28 17.83
N ASN A 39 -6.49 -2.26 18.81
CA ASN A 39 -5.06 -2.14 18.56
C ASN A 39 -4.45 -3.55 18.46
N ALA A 40 -3.99 -3.91 17.27
CA ALA A 40 -3.55 -5.26 16.98
C ALA A 40 -2.39 -5.72 17.87
N MET A 41 -1.46 -4.81 18.21
CA MET A 41 -0.28 -5.13 19.01
C MET A 41 -0.59 -5.37 20.50
N ASP A 42 -1.80 -5.05 20.95
CA ASP A 42 -2.25 -5.32 22.32
C ASP A 42 -2.91 -6.71 22.45
N SER A 43 -2.99 -7.46 21.34
CA SER A 43 -3.66 -8.76 21.30
C SER A 43 -2.96 -9.82 22.16
N LYS A 44 -3.74 -10.76 22.69
CA LYS A 44 -3.34 -11.78 23.67
C LYS A 44 -2.00 -12.48 23.41
N TYR A 45 -1.71 -12.80 22.15
CA TYR A 45 -0.53 -13.61 21.79
C TYR A 45 0.74 -12.77 21.55
N ILE A 46 0.64 -11.44 21.58
CA ILE A 46 1.80 -10.57 21.35
C ILE A 46 2.62 -10.44 22.65
N PRO A 47 3.90 -10.85 22.63
CA PRO A 47 4.74 -10.78 23.83
C PRO A 47 5.18 -9.36 24.16
N ASP A 48 5.52 -9.10 25.43
CA ASP A 48 5.90 -7.78 25.93
C ASP A 48 7.11 -7.19 25.22
N ASN A 49 8.11 -8.00 24.89
CA ASN A 49 9.31 -7.53 24.20
C ASN A 49 9.02 -7.02 22.78
N LEU A 50 8.05 -7.63 22.07
CA LEU A 50 7.59 -7.15 20.77
C LEU A 50 6.78 -5.85 20.90
N ARG A 51 5.92 -5.75 21.92
CA ARG A 51 5.21 -4.49 22.22
C ARG A 51 6.17 -3.35 22.50
N SER A 52 7.16 -3.56 23.37
CA SER A 52 8.20 -2.58 23.68
C SER A 52 9.01 -2.16 22.45
N LEU A 53 9.33 -3.08 21.54
CA LEU A 53 9.98 -2.74 20.27
C LEU A 53 9.10 -1.83 19.39
N VAL A 54 7.81 -2.16 19.26
CA VAL A 54 6.87 -1.34 18.49
C VAL A 54 6.79 0.08 19.06
N ASP A 55 6.76 0.22 20.39
CA ASP A 55 6.70 1.51 21.05
C ASP A 55 8.01 2.30 20.92
N GLU A 56 9.17 1.65 20.97
CA GLU A 56 10.46 2.27 20.68
C GLU A 56 10.52 2.81 19.24
N VAL A 57 10.10 2.01 18.26
CA VAL A 57 10.03 2.39 16.85
C VAL A 57 9.16 3.64 16.67
N LYS A 58 7.98 3.66 17.32
CA LYS A 58 7.07 4.83 17.29
C LYS A 58 7.70 6.05 17.94
N HIS A 59 8.30 5.88 19.13
CA HIS A 59 8.93 6.97 19.88
C HIS A 59 10.07 7.62 19.09
N ARG A 60 10.88 6.80 18.42
CA ARG A 60 11.98 7.23 17.55
C ARG A 60 11.54 7.70 16.16
N LYS A 61 10.24 7.60 15.85
CA LYS A 61 9.64 7.94 14.54
C LYS A 61 10.33 7.23 13.37
N LEU A 62 10.76 5.98 13.58
CA LEU A 62 11.35 5.20 12.51
C LEU A 62 10.27 4.85 11.47
N PRO A 63 10.59 4.84 10.16
CA PRO A 63 9.64 4.58 9.08
C PRO A 63 9.32 3.08 8.94
N VAL A 64 8.99 2.42 10.06
CA VAL A 64 8.70 0.99 10.17
C VAL A 64 7.23 0.79 10.50
N ARG A 65 6.56 -0.08 9.74
CA ARG A 65 5.16 -0.46 9.98
C ARG A 65 5.06 -1.92 10.39
N PHE A 66 4.52 -2.16 11.58
CA PHE A 66 4.17 -3.51 12.02
C PHE A 66 2.73 -3.84 11.65
N LEU A 67 2.50 -5.03 11.09
CA LEU A 67 1.17 -5.59 10.82
C LEU A 67 1.11 -7.03 11.33
N LEU A 68 -0.05 -7.42 11.85
CA LEU A 68 -0.33 -8.82 12.11
C LEU A 68 -0.94 -9.43 10.86
N ILE A 69 -0.49 -10.64 10.52
CA ILE A 69 -1.03 -11.41 9.40
C ILE A 69 -1.53 -12.76 9.89
N ALA A 70 -2.47 -13.34 9.17
CA ALA A 70 -2.94 -14.70 9.42
C ALA A 70 -3.38 -15.34 8.10
N ASN A 71 -3.11 -16.63 7.93
CA ASN A 71 -3.71 -17.42 6.88
C ASN A 71 -4.07 -18.81 7.42
N ASN A 72 -5.00 -19.52 6.77
CA ASN A 72 -5.48 -20.82 7.27
C ASN A 72 -4.52 -21.99 6.98
N LYS A 73 -3.44 -21.77 6.21
CA LYS A 73 -2.48 -22.80 5.80
C LYS A 73 -1.32 -22.94 6.80
N THR A 74 -0.70 -21.83 7.20
CA THR A 74 0.50 -21.79 8.06
C THR A 74 0.16 -21.92 9.54
N LEU A 75 -1.05 -21.57 9.97
CA LEU A 75 -1.53 -21.80 11.34
C LEU A 75 -1.50 -23.27 11.81
N LYS A 76 -1.43 -24.22 10.87
CA LYS A 76 -1.36 -25.67 11.12
C LYS A 76 0.06 -26.18 11.31
N ALA A 77 1.07 -25.40 10.92
CA ALA A 77 2.46 -25.69 11.22
C ALA A 77 2.79 -25.13 12.61
N ASP A 78 3.61 -25.82 13.39
CA ASP A 78 4.13 -25.32 14.68
C ASP A 78 5.18 -24.20 14.49
N GLN A 79 5.04 -23.40 13.43
CA GLN A 79 5.95 -22.34 13.01
C GLN A 79 5.15 -21.08 12.71
N THR A 80 5.68 -19.96 13.16
CA THR A 80 5.12 -18.62 12.93
C THR A 80 5.95 -17.92 11.89
N LYS A 81 5.32 -17.39 10.83
CA LYS A 81 6.04 -16.61 9.82
C LYS A 81 6.28 -15.17 10.23
N VAL A 82 7.48 -14.68 9.94
CA VAL A 82 7.83 -13.25 10.00
C VAL A 82 8.34 -12.83 8.64
N LEU A 83 7.73 -11.80 8.06
CA LEU A 83 8.12 -11.23 6.78
C LEU A 83 8.61 -9.80 7.01
N ILE A 84 9.80 -9.47 6.52
CA ILE A 84 10.32 -8.11 6.51
C ILE A 84 10.42 -7.65 5.06
N TYR A 85 9.65 -6.63 4.70
CA TYR A 85 9.80 -5.92 3.44
C TYR A 85 10.54 -4.62 3.69
N SER A 86 11.60 -4.35 2.94
CA SER A 86 12.35 -3.12 3.10
C SER A 86 12.87 -2.57 1.77
N HIS A 87 13.08 -1.26 1.71
CA HIS A 87 13.88 -0.64 0.66
C HIS A 87 14.97 0.23 1.29
N ASN A 88 16.05 0.42 0.56
CA ASN A 88 17.30 1.05 1.00
C ASN A 88 17.40 2.53 0.61
N GLY A 89 16.30 3.16 0.18
CA GLY A 89 16.30 4.56 -0.23
C GLY A 89 17.06 4.87 -1.53
N GLU A 90 17.29 3.87 -2.38
CA GLU A 90 17.80 4.09 -3.74
C GLU A 90 16.95 5.13 -4.49
N ALA A 91 17.60 5.85 -5.42
CA ALA A 91 16.94 6.91 -6.19
C ALA A 91 15.74 6.41 -7.01
N ARG A 92 15.75 5.13 -7.44
CA ARG A 92 14.65 4.50 -8.16
C ARG A 92 14.52 3.04 -7.73
N LEU A 93 13.34 2.66 -7.28
CA LEU A 93 13.03 1.35 -6.73
C LEU A 93 12.03 0.62 -7.60
N LYS A 94 12.15 -0.71 -7.67
CA LYS A 94 11.11 -1.57 -8.27
C LYS A 94 10.02 -1.96 -7.25
N GLY A 95 10.32 -1.83 -5.97
CA GLY A 95 9.50 -2.27 -4.85
C GLY A 95 10.38 -2.50 -3.62
N TYR A 96 9.97 -3.43 -2.77
CA TYR A 96 10.65 -3.81 -1.54
C TYR A 96 11.40 -5.14 -1.72
N SER A 97 12.57 -5.25 -1.10
CA SER A 97 13.26 -6.52 -0.89
C SER A 97 12.59 -7.27 0.27
N LYS A 98 12.54 -8.60 0.19
CA LYS A 98 11.86 -9.45 1.15
C LYS A 98 12.88 -10.27 1.95
N LEU A 99 12.64 -10.39 3.25
CA LEU A 99 13.23 -11.42 4.11
C LEU A 99 12.11 -12.21 4.79
N GLU A 100 12.23 -13.53 4.80
CA GLU A 100 11.26 -14.44 5.44
C GLU A 100 11.96 -15.29 6.49
N PHE A 101 11.30 -15.44 7.64
CA PHE A 101 11.77 -16.22 8.78
C PHE A 101 10.63 -17.13 9.28
N ASP A 102 10.99 -18.35 9.68
CA ASP A 102 10.13 -19.23 10.45
C ASP A 102 10.62 -19.26 11.90
N VAL A 103 9.80 -18.75 12.82
CA VAL A 103 10.13 -18.70 14.25
C VAL A 103 9.28 -19.71 15.03
N THR A 104 9.84 -20.24 16.12
CA THR A 104 9.14 -21.22 16.96
C THR A 104 8.16 -20.55 17.92
N ASN A 105 8.44 -19.30 18.30
CA ASN A 105 7.58 -18.49 19.13
C ASN A 105 7.71 -16.99 18.81
N LEU A 106 6.65 -16.22 19.11
CA LEU A 106 6.59 -14.78 18.85
C LEU A 106 7.62 -13.95 19.64
N GLY A 107 8.20 -14.50 20.70
CA GLY A 107 9.23 -13.82 21.50
C GLY A 107 10.52 -13.58 20.72
N GLU A 108 10.82 -14.39 19.70
CA GLU A 108 12.02 -14.26 18.87
C GLU A 108 11.96 -13.06 17.92
N VAL A 109 10.75 -12.64 17.52
CA VAL A 109 10.50 -11.59 16.52
C VAL A 109 11.23 -10.30 16.86
N ALA A 110 11.18 -9.88 18.13
CA ALA A 110 11.80 -8.62 18.54
C ALA A 110 13.32 -8.62 18.35
N GLY A 111 13.99 -9.75 18.60
CA GLY A 111 15.42 -9.89 18.39
C GLY A 111 15.80 -9.82 16.91
N ILE A 112 15.05 -10.52 16.05
CA ILE A 112 15.25 -10.52 14.59
C ILE A 112 15.12 -9.10 14.02
N VAL A 113 14.05 -8.40 14.40
CA VAL A 113 13.80 -7.04 13.91
C VAL A 113 14.87 -6.07 14.42
N ARG A 114 15.36 -6.22 15.65
CA ARG A 114 16.46 -5.40 16.19
C ARG A 114 17.75 -5.57 15.41
N GLN A 115 18.13 -6.82 15.13
CA GLN A 115 19.31 -7.12 14.30
C GLN A 115 19.16 -6.50 12.91
N PHE A 116 18.01 -6.71 12.27
CA PHE A 116 17.71 -6.12 10.96
C PHE A 116 17.83 -4.59 10.96
N LEU A 117 17.22 -3.91 11.95
CA LEU A 117 17.27 -2.45 12.07
C LEU A 117 18.68 -1.93 12.43
N ALA A 118 19.55 -2.77 12.99
CA ALA A 118 20.96 -2.46 13.22
C ALA A 118 21.85 -2.66 11.97
N GLY A 119 21.27 -3.10 10.85
CA GLY A 119 22.02 -3.40 9.62
C GLY A 119 22.71 -4.77 9.65
N GLU A 120 22.41 -5.60 10.64
CA GLU A 120 22.90 -6.98 10.72
C GLU A 120 22.02 -7.90 9.87
N THR A 121 22.61 -8.93 9.25
CA THR A 121 21.83 -9.97 8.57
C THR A 121 21.44 -11.05 9.58
N PRO A 122 20.15 -11.24 9.90
CA PRO A 122 19.76 -12.24 10.89
C PRO A 122 20.04 -13.66 10.34
N LYS A 123 20.57 -14.54 11.20
CA LYS A 123 21.15 -15.85 10.80
C LYS A 123 20.18 -16.89 10.23
N CYS A 124 18.88 -16.63 10.17
CA CYS A 124 17.83 -17.65 9.93
C CYS A 124 16.83 -17.26 8.83
N VAL A 125 17.30 -16.63 7.74
CA VAL A 125 16.46 -16.35 6.57
C VAL A 125 16.13 -17.67 5.87
N THR A 126 14.85 -18.05 5.80
CA THR A 126 14.44 -19.37 5.31
C THR A 126 14.40 -19.48 3.79
N GLN A 127 14.18 -18.39 3.05
CA GLN A 127 14.49 -18.21 1.62
C GLN A 127 13.95 -16.87 1.09
N ASP A 128 14.67 -16.23 0.17
CA ASP A 128 14.10 -15.18 -0.70
C ASP A 128 13.27 -15.88 -1.79
N SER A 129 12.02 -16.19 -1.46
CA SER A 129 11.09 -16.79 -2.43
C SER A 129 10.45 -15.68 -3.26
N ASP A 130 10.39 -15.87 -4.59
CA ASP A 130 9.69 -14.99 -5.56
C ASP A 130 8.16 -15.07 -5.40
N THR A 131 7.70 -15.03 -4.16
CA THR A 131 6.30 -15.04 -3.79
C THR A 131 5.78 -13.62 -3.70
N ARG A 132 4.60 -13.43 -4.28
CA ARG A 132 3.80 -12.22 -4.13
C ARG A 132 2.85 -12.38 -2.95
N ASP A 133 2.95 -11.48 -1.99
CA ASP A 133 2.16 -11.52 -0.75
C ASP A 133 1.08 -10.43 -0.79
N ILE A 134 -0.18 -10.85 -0.83
CA ILE A 134 -1.35 -9.96 -0.85
C ILE A 134 -1.97 -9.90 0.55
N LEU A 135 -1.98 -8.72 1.14
CA LEU A 135 -2.53 -8.47 2.48
C LEU A 135 -3.92 -7.86 2.37
N VAL A 136 -4.97 -8.57 2.77
CA VAL A 136 -6.35 -8.05 2.82
C VAL A 136 -6.69 -7.64 4.24
N CYS A 137 -7.09 -6.38 4.46
CA CYS A 137 -7.49 -5.92 5.78
C CYS A 137 -8.81 -6.60 6.20
N THR A 138 -8.81 -7.32 7.34
CA THR A 138 -10.00 -7.98 7.89
C THR A 138 -10.29 -7.59 9.34
N HIS A 139 -9.67 -6.52 9.81
CA HIS A 139 -9.57 -6.15 11.23
C HIS A 139 -10.85 -5.48 11.80
N GLY A 140 -11.90 -6.27 11.99
CA GLY A 140 -13.23 -5.77 12.40
C GLY A 140 -13.31 -5.08 13.77
N SER A 141 -12.44 -5.45 14.71
CA SER A 141 -12.33 -4.81 16.02
C SER A 141 -11.73 -3.40 15.95
N HIS A 142 -11.00 -3.08 14.87
CA HIS A 142 -10.50 -1.73 14.60
C HIS A 142 -11.56 -0.88 13.92
N ASP A 143 -12.12 -1.38 12.81
CA ASP A 143 -13.25 -0.77 12.13
C ASP A 143 -14.12 -1.83 11.46
N VAL A 144 -15.44 -1.74 11.68
CA VAL A 144 -16.41 -2.73 11.21
C VAL A 144 -16.41 -2.90 9.69
N CYS A 145 -16.07 -1.86 8.91
CA CYS A 145 -15.97 -1.96 7.45
C CYS A 145 -14.86 -2.93 7.01
N CYS A 146 -13.76 -3.01 7.77
CA CYS A 146 -12.68 -3.95 7.47
C CYS A 146 -13.17 -5.39 7.49
N ALA A 147 -13.95 -5.78 8.51
CA ALA A 147 -14.48 -7.13 8.57
C ALA A 147 -15.64 -7.35 7.62
N ARG A 148 -16.54 -6.36 7.49
CA ARG A 148 -17.75 -6.44 6.65
C ARG A 148 -17.42 -6.68 5.18
N TYR A 149 -16.45 -5.94 4.63
CA TYR A 149 -16.08 -6.03 3.22
C TYR A 149 -14.83 -6.88 2.99
N GLY A 150 -13.85 -6.81 3.89
CA GLY A 150 -12.58 -7.51 3.75
C GLY A 150 -12.66 -9.03 3.89
N ASN A 151 -13.46 -9.57 4.82
CA ASN A 151 -13.59 -11.03 4.96
C ASN A 151 -14.23 -11.69 3.73
N PRO A 152 -15.38 -11.21 3.21
CA PRO A 152 -15.96 -11.75 1.98
C PRO A 152 -15.01 -11.62 0.78
N PHE A 153 -14.33 -10.47 0.66
CA PHE A 153 -13.34 -10.27 -0.41
C PHE A 153 -12.19 -11.26 -0.31
N TYR A 154 -11.60 -11.47 0.88
CA TYR A 154 -10.52 -12.44 1.10
C TYR A 154 -10.90 -13.86 0.64
N CYS A 155 -12.12 -14.32 0.97
CA CYS A 155 -12.60 -15.63 0.55
C CYS A 155 -12.70 -15.76 -0.98
N LYS A 156 -13.25 -14.74 -1.65
CA LYS A 156 -13.35 -14.72 -3.12
C LYS A 156 -11.97 -14.59 -3.77
N ALA A 157 -11.10 -13.76 -3.22
CA ALA A 157 -9.74 -13.54 -3.70
C ALA A 157 -8.89 -14.83 -3.63
N LEU A 158 -9.07 -15.64 -2.58
CA LEU A 158 -8.49 -17.00 -2.50
C LEU A 158 -8.99 -17.89 -3.63
N ALA A 159 -10.30 -17.88 -3.93
CA ALA A 159 -10.86 -18.65 -5.02
C ALA A 159 -10.28 -18.20 -6.38
N THR A 160 -10.18 -16.89 -6.61
CA THR A 160 -9.59 -16.31 -7.83
C THR A 160 -8.13 -16.70 -8.02
N VAL A 161 -7.30 -16.67 -6.96
CA VAL A 161 -5.91 -17.13 -7.05
C VAL A 161 -5.82 -18.62 -7.39
N ASN A 162 -6.69 -19.46 -6.82
CA ASN A 162 -6.74 -20.88 -7.13
C ASN A 162 -7.22 -21.12 -8.58
N GLU A 163 -8.26 -20.42 -9.03
CA GLU A 163 -8.80 -20.50 -10.41
C GLU A 163 -7.72 -20.14 -11.44
N LEU A 164 -6.97 -19.07 -11.19
CA LEU A 164 -5.86 -18.62 -12.04
C LEU A 164 -4.60 -19.48 -11.91
N SER A 165 -4.61 -20.51 -11.05
CA SER A 165 -3.46 -21.38 -10.78
C SER A 165 -2.18 -20.64 -10.43
N LEU A 166 -2.29 -19.52 -9.70
CA LEU A 166 -1.13 -18.69 -9.33
C LEU A 166 -0.42 -19.29 -8.10
N THR A 167 0.58 -20.14 -8.35
CA THR A 167 1.30 -20.90 -7.31
C THR A 167 2.24 -20.05 -6.46
N ASN A 168 2.68 -18.89 -6.98
CA ASN A 168 3.56 -17.97 -6.27
C ASN A 168 2.84 -16.82 -5.56
N VAL A 169 1.51 -16.86 -5.43
CA VAL A 169 0.74 -15.82 -4.74
C VAL A 169 0.21 -16.33 -3.40
N ARG A 170 0.49 -15.60 -2.31
CA ARG A 170 -0.01 -15.89 -0.96
C ARG A 170 -0.96 -14.80 -0.50
N LEU A 171 -2.15 -15.19 -0.07
CA LEU A 171 -3.12 -14.28 0.54
C LEU A 171 -3.09 -14.36 2.06
N TRP A 172 -2.98 -13.19 2.67
CA TRP A 172 -3.01 -13.00 4.11
C TRP A 172 -4.22 -12.17 4.51
N LYS A 173 -4.89 -12.59 5.58
CA LYS A 173 -5.67 -11.65 6.38
C LYS A 173 -4.69 -10.77 7.12
N ALA A 174 -4.91 -9.46 7.13
CA ALA A 174 -4.03 -8.50 7.76
C ALA A 174 -4.77 -7.62 8.78
N SER A 175 -4.03 -7.19 9.80
CA SER A 175 -4.46 -6.15 10.72
C SER A 175 -4.54 -4.81 10.02
N HIS A 176 -5.11 -3.82 10.69
CA HIS A 176 -5.42 -2.55 10.05
C HIS A 176 -4.18 -1.78 9.57
N PHE A 177 -4.17 -1.40 8.29
CA PHE A 177 -3.11 -0.63 7.64
C PHE A 177 -3.59 0.69 7.02
N GLY A 178 -4.75 1.20 7.43
CA GLY A 178 -5.33 2.43 6.89
C GLY A 178 -6.29 2.19 5.72
N GLY A 179 -7.20 3.15 5.53
CA GLY A 179 -8.16 3.14 4.42
C GLY A 179 -9.38 2.25 4.63
N HIS A 180 -9.86 2.05 5.86
CA HIS A 180 -11.08 1.24 6.11
C HIS A 180 -12.33 1.81 5.43
N ARG A 181 -12.38 3.11 5.16
CA ARG A 181 -13.44 3.72 4.34
C ARG A 181 -13.33 3.40 2.84
N PHE A 182 -12.25 2.74 2.44
CA PHE A 182 -12.07 2.20 1.09
C PHE A 182 -12.13 0.68 1.09
N ALA A 183 -12.71 0.07 2.13
CA ALA A 183 -12.80 -1.38 2.21
C ALA A 183 -13.67 -1.94 1.05
N PRO A 184 -13.31 -3.10 0.48
CA PRO A 184 -12.17 -3.94 0.83
C PRO A 184 -10.83 -3.36 0.34
N THR A 185 -9.82 -3.40 1.21
CA THR A 185 -8.47 -2.90 0.91
C THR A 185 -7.44 -4.00 0.86
N ALA A 186 -6.42 -3.82 0.01
CA ALA A 186 -5.28 -4.71 -0.07
C ALA A 186 -3.93 -3.97 -0.17
N ILE A 187 -2.86 -4.62 0.30
CA ILE A 187 -1.47 -4.28 -0.05
C ILE A 187 -0.90 -5.44 -0.86
N ASP A 188 -0.19 -5.13 -1.93
CA ASP A 188 0.44 -6.08 -2.84
C ASP A 188 1.96 -5.98 -2.75
N PHE A 189 2.60 -6.95 -2.10
CA PHE A 189 4.05 -7.07 -1.99
C PHE A 189 4.61 -8.09 -3.00
N PRO A 190 5.84 -7.90 -3.51
CA PRO A 190 6.87 -6.97 -3.05
C PRO A 190 6.74 -5.53 -3.57
N ASP A 191 5.81 -5.25 -4.49
CA ASP A 191 5.64 -3.89 -5.03
C ASP A 191 5.38 -2.86 -3.90
N GLY A 192 4.56 -3.22 -2.90
CA GLY A 192 4.11 -2.31 -1.84
C GLY A 192 3.04 -1.34 -2.32
N ARG A 193 2.16 -1.79 -3.24
CA ARG A 193 1.06 -1.00 -3.78
C ARG A 193 -0.22 -1.19 -2.98
N TYR A 194 -0.93 -0.09 -2.77
CA TYR A 194 -2.16 -0.04 -1.99
C TYR A 194 -3.38 0.04 -2.91
N TYR A 195 -4.40 -0.75 -2.56
CA TYR A 195 -5.67 -0.80 -3.27
C TYR A 195 -6.85 -0.68 -2.31
N GLY A 196 -7.97 -0.21 -2.82
CA GLY A 196 -9.26 -0.10 -2.13
C GLY A 196 -10.42 -0.28 -3.09
N VAL A 197 -11.64 -0.42 -2.55
CA VAL A 197 -12.87 -0.61 -3.33
C VAL A 197 -12.72 -1.78 -4.33
N LEU A 198 -11.99 -2.82 -3.92
CA LEU A 198 -11.66 -3.94 -4.79
C LEU A 198 -12.89 -4.84 -5.04
N ASP A 199 -13.03 -5.23 -6.29
CA ASP A 199 -13.93 -6.29 -6.76
C ASP A 199 -13.12 -7.42 -7.38
N GLN A 200 -13.79 -8.46 -7.89
CA GLN A 200 -13.08 -9.61 -8.47
C GLN A 200 -12.40 -9.29 -9.80
N ASP A 201 -12.98 -8.41 -10.61
CA ASP A 201 -12.47 -8.10 -11.94
C ASP A 201 -11.19 -7.26 -11.84
N SER A 202 -11.23 -6.18 -11.06
CA SER A 202 -10.05 -5.36 -10.76
C SER A 202 -8.95 -6.18 -10.08
N PHE A 203 -9.32 -7.05 -9.13
CA PHE A 203 -8.34 -7.92 -8.47
C PHE A 203 -7.70 -8.92 -9.44
N LYS A 204 -8.48 -9.56 -10.32
CA LYS A 204 -7.97 -10.44 -11.37
C LYS A 204 -7.01 -9.69 -12.28
N SER A 205 -7.38 -8.51 -12.76
CA SER A 205 -6.52 -7.67 -13.60
C SER A 205 -5.19 -7.32 -12.91
N ILE A 206 -5.22 -6.92 -11.64
CA ILE A 206 -4.02 -6.63 -10.84
C ILE A 206 -3.16 -7.89 -10.68
N LEU A 207 -3.77 -9.05 -10.42
CA LEU A 207 -3.04 -10.32 -10.25
C LEU A 207 -2.27 -10.71 -11.51
N ILE A 208 -2.92 -10.72 -12.66
CA ILE A 208 -2.30 -11.15 -13.93
C ILE A 208 -1.56 -10.02 -14.65
N ARG A 209 -1.60 -8.79 -14.11
CA ARG A 209 -1.06 -7.57 -14.71
C ARG A 209 -1.50 -7.39 -16.17
N SER A 210 -2.78 -7.60 -16.44
CA SER A 210 -3.41 -7.41 -17.75
C SER A 210 -4.92 -7.16 -17.63
N GLY A 211 -5.59 -6.86 -18.73
CA GLY A 211 -7.01 -6.51 -18.75
C GLY A 211 -7.23 -5.01 -18.53
N ASP A 212 -8.38 -4.66 -17.93
CA ASP A 212 -8.84 -3.28 -17.82
C ASP A 212 -7.90 -2.42 -16.96
N LEU A 213 -7.27 -1.43 -17.60
CA LEU A 213 -6.39 -0.46 -16.95
C LEU A 213 -7.18 0.69 -16.32
N GLU A 214 -8.39 0.97 -16.78
CA GLU A 214 -9.20 2.07 -16.26
C GLU A 214 -9.67 1.80 -14.82
N CYS A 215 -9.66 0.54 -14.38
CA CYS A 215 -9.94 0.20 -12.99
C CYS A 215 -9.05 0.94 -11.99
N PHE A 216 -7.82 1.35 -12.36
CA PHE A 216 -6.91 2.12 -11.50
C PHE A 216 -7.46 3.51 -11.13
N ASN A 217 -8.38 4.08 -11.93
CA ASN A 217 -9.09 5.31 -11.55
C ASN A 217 -9.95 5.12 -10.29
N ARG A 218 -10.44 3.90 -10.05
CA ARG A 218 -11.29 3.56 -8.92
C ARG A 218 -10.53 2.91 -7.76
N VAL A 219 -9.66 1.94 -8.06
CA VAL A 219 -9.14 1.02 -7.03
C VAL A 219 -7.74 1.34 -6.52
N TYR A 220 -7.02 2.27 -7.16
CA TYR A 220 -5.63 2.56 -6.82
C TYR A 220 -5.50 3.63 -5.74
N ARG A 221 -4.87 3.27 -4.62
CA ARG A 221 -4.62 4.22 -3.52
C ARG A 221 -3.24 4.86 -3.61
N GLY A 222 -2.27 4.15 -4.20
CA GLY A 222 -0.90 4.63 -4.43
C GLY A 222 0.19 3.63 -4.07
N TRP A 223 1.43 4.00 -4.35
CA TRP A 223 2.62 3.19 -4.10
C TRP A 223 3.33 3.60 -2.82
N GLY A 224 3.62 2.63 -1.94
CA GLY A 224 4.26 2.84 -0.65
C GLY A 224 5.70 3.35 -0.71
N ILE A 225 6.35 3.34 -1.87
CA ILE A 225 7.69 3.98 -2.03
C ILE A 225 7.60 5.48 -2.29
N LEU A 226 6.42 5.99 -2.66
CA LEU A 226 6.20 7.38 -3.07
C LEU A 226 5.49 8.17 -1.96
N PRO A 227 5.85 9.45 -1.72
CA PRO A 227 5.04 10.36 -0.91
C PRO A 227 3.56 10.36 -1.35
N THR A 228 2.64 10.40 -0.38
CA THR A 228 1.19 10.33 -0.64
C THR A 228 0.71 11.32 -1.68
N LYS A 229 1.18 12.57 -1.59
CA LYS A 229 0.78 13.66 -2.49
C LYS A 229 1.13 13.41 -3.95
N ILE A 230 2.25 12.72 -4.23
CA ILE A 230 2.70 12.48 -5.60
C ILE A 230 2.11 11.21 -6.23
N GLN A 231 1.39 10.38 -5.46
CA GLN A 231 0.79 9.14 -5.97
C GLN A 231 -0.27 9.41 -7.05
N VAL A 232 -0.88 10.60 -7.08
CA VAL A 232 -1.76 11.01 -8.17
C VAL A 232 -1.01 11.07 -9.52
N LEU A 233 0.24 11.56 -9.50
CA LEU A 233 1.09 11.58 -10.69
C LEU A 233 1.48 10.17 -11.12
N GLU A 234 1.71 9.26 -10.17
CA GLU A 234 1.96 7.87 -10.51
C GLU A 234 0.75 7.21 -11.18
N ARG A 235 -0.49 7.48 -10.71
CA ARG A 235 -1.70 6.97 -11.36
C ARG A 235 -1.77 7.40 -12.83
N GLU A 236 -1.48 8.67 -13.11
CA GLU A 236 -1.42 9.19 -14.49
C GLU A 236 -0.38 8.43 -15.33
N LEU A 237 0.78 8.12 -14.75
CA LEU A 237 1.82 7.36 -15.44
C LEU A 237 1.44 5.88 -15.63
N ILE A 238 0.69 5.28 -14.70
CA ILE A 238 0.09 3.95 -14.89
C ILE A 238 -0.86 3.96 -16.09
N LEU A 239 -1.76 4.93 -16.17
CA LEU A 239 -2.73 5.05 -17.27
C LEU A 239 -2.02 5.30 -18.61
N ARG A 240 -0.93 6.08 -18.61
CA ARG A 240 -0.15 6.38 -19.82
C ARG A 240 0.70 5.21 -20.33
N TYR A 241 1.37 4.49 -19.44
CA TYR A 241 2.30 3.41 -19.81
C TYR A 241 1.68 2.01 -19.74
N GLY A 242 0.46 1.91 -19.20
CA GLY A 242 -0.24 0.66 -18.97
C GLY A 242 0.52 -0.27 -18.04
N TRP A 243 0.25 -1.56 -18.22
CA TRP A 243 0.85 -2.63 -17.43
C TRP A 243 2.39 -2.70 -17.50
N ASN A 244 3.01 -2.03 -18.48
CA ASN A 244 4.47 -1.91 -18.52
C ASN A 244 5.04 -1.05 -17.40
N TRP A 245 4.27 -0.12 -16.83
CA TRP A 245 4.68 0.71 -15.69
C TRP A 245 5.21 -0.12 -14.52
N PHE A 246 4.59 -1.28 -14.26
CA PHE A 246 4.93 -2.20 -13.17
C PHE A 246 6.27 -2.94 -13.38
N LYS A 247 6.96 -2.70 -14.49
CA LYS A 247 8.31 -3.20 -14.77
C LYS A 247 9.39 -2.15 -14.53
N TYR A 248 9.01 -0.89 -14.32
CA TYR A 248 9.95 0.23 -14.22
C TYR A 248 10.48 0.37 -12.80
N LYS A 249 11.70 0.88 -12.68
CA LYS A 249 12.19 1.37 -11.38
C LYS A 249 11.79 2.83 -11.26
N VAL A 250 11.26 3.24 -10.12
CA VAL A 250 10.64 4.56 -9.95
C VAL A 250 11.11 5.18 -8.65
N GLY A 251 11.38 6.48 -8.69
CA GLY A 251 11.54 7.32 -7.52
C GLY A 251 10.78 8.61 -7.72
N GLY A 252 10.41 9.26 -6.63
CA GLY A 252 9.70 10.53 -6.73
C GLY A 252 9.91 11.40 -5.52
N SER A 253 9.90 12.71 -5.78
CA SER A 253 10.18 13.74 -4.79
C SER A 253 9.25 14.94 -4.99
N ILE A 254 9.03 15.66 -3.91
CA ILE A 254 8.41 16.99 -3.94
C ILE A 254 9.55 17.99 -4.11
N ILE A 255 9.53 18.75 -5.21
CA ILE A 255 10.52 19.77 -5.53
C ILE A 255 10.22 21.04 -4.74
N LYS A 256 8.95 21.46 -4.76
CA LYS A 256 8.47 22.67 -4.11
C LYS A 256 7.05 22.45 -3.61
N GLU A 257 6.76 22.97 -2.44
CA GLU A 257 5.43 22.98 -1.85
C GLU A 257 5.19 24.38 -1.29
N ASP A 258 4.04 24.98 -1.60
CA ASP A 258 3.65 26.25 -0.99
C ASP A 258 3.19 26.04 0.46
N ALA A 259 3.13 27.14 1.23
CA ALA A 259 2.80 27.07 2.66
C ALA A 259 1.39 26.52 2.93
N ASN A 260 0.46 26.76 2.01
CA ASN A 260 -0.94 26.35 2.14
C ASN A 260 -1.20 24.93 1.61
N GLN A 261 -0.21 24.32 0.95
CA GLN A 261 -0.29 23.05 0.23
C GLN A 261 -1.34 23.05 -0.89
N ASP A 262 -1.56 24.21 -1.50
CA ASP A 262 -2.49 24.41 -2.61
C ASP A 262 -1.83 24.12 -3.97
N SER A 263 -0.52 24.37 -4.09
CA SER A 263 0.30 24.01 -5.25
C SER A 263 1.57 23.27 -4.82
N ILE A 264 1.80 22.13 -5.46
CA ILE A 264 2.98 21.28 -5.23
C ILE A 264 3.64 20.99 -6.57
N GLN A 265 4.91 21.34 -6.71
CA GLN A 265 5.73 20.87 -7.81
C GLN A 265 6.36 19.52 -7.44
N ALA A 266 6.04 18.49 -8.21
CA ALA A 266 6.50 17.13 -7.97
C ALA A 266 7.20 16.56 -9.21
N GLU A 267 8.08 15.60 -8.97
CA GLU A 267 8.78 14.88 -10.03
C GLU A 267 8.81 13.38 -9.74
N ILE A 268 8.55 12.59 -10.77
CA ILE A 268 8.76 11.15 -10.78
C ILE A 268 9.87 10.86 -11.80
N SER A 269 10.97 10.30 -11.33
CA SER A 269 12.00 9.72 -12.19
C SER A 269 11.76 8.23 -12.34
N PHE A 270 11.88 7.71 -13.56
CA PHE A 270 11.69 6.29 -13.81
C PHE A 270 12.65 5.75 -14.87
N GLU A 271 13.11 4.52 -14.64
CA GLU A 271 14.01 3.77 -15.51
C GLU A 271 13.23 2.63 -16.17
N LYS A 272 13.22 2.63 -17.50
CA LYS A 272 12.62 1.56 -18.29
C LYS A 272 13.55 0.33 -18.33
N PRO A 273 13.04 -0.86 -18.72
CA PRO A 273 13.87 -2.08 -18.78
C PRO A 273 15.04 -2.02 -19.76
N ASN A 274 15.02 -1.07 -20.71
CA ASN A 274 16.14 -0.80 -21.63
C ASN A 274 17.23 0.10 -21.02
N GLY A 275 17.12 0.46 -19.74
CA GLY A 275 18.06 1.33 -19.03
C GLY A 275 17.87 2.83 -19.27
N LEU A 276 16.93 3.24 -20.14
CA LEU A 276 16.67 4.66 -20.38
C LEU A 276 15.91 5.28 -19.19
N ILE A 277 16.40 6.43 -18.75
CA ILE A 277 15.85 7.18 -17.63
C ILE A 277 15.05 8.37 -18.15
N TYR A 278 13.86 8.53 -17.57
CA TYR A 278 12.92 9.60 -17.85
C TYR A 278 12.51 10.28 -16.56
N HIS A 279 12.10 11.53 -16.68
CA HIS A 279 11.61 12.36 -15.61
C HIS A 279 10.25 12.93 -16.03
N CYS A 280 9.27 12.82 -15.15
CA CYS A 280 7.96 13.42 -15.30
C CYS A 280 7.77 14.45 -14.20
N ARG A 281 7.78 15.73 -14.57
CA ARG A 281 7.51 16.85 -13.66
C ARG A 281 6.09 17.34 -13.87
N ALA A 282 5.40 17.65 -12.77
CA ALA A 282 4.07 18.23 -12.83
C ALA A 282 3.81 19.18 -11.66
N GLU A 283 2.79 20.00 -11.82
CA GLU A 283 2.20 20.81 -10.76
C GLU A 283 0.92 20.13 -10.27
N LEU A 284 0.85 19.83 -8.98
CA LEU A 284 -0.31 19.24 -8.33
C LEU A 284 -1.06 20.37 -7.63
N ILE A 285 -2.23 20.72 -8.17
CA ILE A 285 -3.07 21.79 -7.65
C ILE A 285 -4.19 21.19 -6.82
N LYS A 286 -4.41 21.73 -5.63
CA LYS A 286 -5.54 21.35 -4.78
C LYS A 286 -6.84 21.48 -5.56
N ASP A 287 -7.62 20.41 -5.54
CA ASP A 287 -8.88 20.29 -6.24
C ASP A 287 -10.02 20.38 -5.22
N GLU A 288 -10.62 21.57 -5.10
CA GLU A 288 -11.74 21.80 -4.18
C GLU A 288 -12.99 21.01 -4.57
N SER A 289 -13.14 20.64 -5.85
CA SER A 289 -14.29 19.85 -6.31
C SER A 289 -14.21 18.38 -5.89
N LYS A 290 -12.99 17.86 -5.71
CA LYS A 290 -12.72 16.49 -5.25
C LYS A 290 -12.39 16.41 -3.76
N THR A 291 -12.09 17.55 -3.12
CA THR A 291 -11.81 17.62 -1.70
C THR A 291 -13.11 17.44 -0.91
N LEU A 292 -13.15 16.42 -0.06
CA LEU A 292 -14.36 16.05 0.67
C LEU A 292 -14.16 16.22 2.18
N GLN A 293 -15.21 16.67 2.85
CA GLN A 293 -15.31 16.62 4.30
C GLN A 293 -16.28 15.50 4.68
N LEU A 294 -15.76 14.45 5.33
CA LEU A 294 -16.56 13.28 5.72
C LEU A 294 -15.98 12.57 6.94
N LYS A 295 -16.75 11.65 7.53
CA LYS A 295 -16.28 10.81 8.65
C LYS A 295 -15.26 9.78 8.16
N GLY A 296 -14.04 9.92 8.65
CA GLY A 296 -12.92 9.06 8.25
C GLY A 296 -13.13 7.58 8.57
N SER A 297 -13.78 7.26 9.69
CA SER A 297 -14.03 5.91 10.24
C SER A 297 -15.47 5.72 10.71
N CYS A 298 -15.89 4.47 10.93
CA CYS A 298 -17.24 4.18 11.44
C CYS A 298 -17.47 4.74 12.84
N GLY A 299 -16.42 4.79 13.66
CA GLY A 299 -16.44 5.35 15.02
C GLY A 299 -16.19 6.85 15.10
N ALA A 300 -15.96 7.53 13.97
CA ALA A 300 -15.60 8.94 13.96
C ALA A 300 -16.76 9.82 14.47
N GLN A 301 -16.44 10.62 15.50
CA GLN A 301 -17.39 11.60 16.07
C GLN A 301 -17.44 12.89 15.25
N LYS A 302 -16.36 13.21 14.53
CA LYS A 302 -16.22 14.41 13.71
C LYS A 302 -15.79 14.02 12.30
N GLU A 303 -16.13 14.89 11.36
CA GLU A 303 -15.64 14.80 9.99
C GLU A 303 -14.20 15.31 9.90
N SER A 304 -13.54 14.96 8.81
CA SER A 304 -12.18 15.42 8.48
C SER A 304 -12.13 15.75 7.01
N VAL A 305 -11.28 16.73 6.65
CA VAL A 305 -11.09 17.14 5.26
C VAL A 305 -10.06 16.23 4.61
N PHE A 306 -10.42 15.64 3.47
CA PHE A 306 -9.56 14.81 2.65
C PHE A 306 -9.23 15.54 1.35
N VAL A 307 -8.09 16.23 1.37
CA VAL A 307 -7.60 17.04 0.26
C VAL A 307 -7.26 16.15 -0.94
N LYS A 308 -7.64 16.61 -2.13
CA LYS A 308 -7.30 15.97 -3.40
C LYS A 308 -6.56 16.95 -4.29
N TYR A 309 -5.77 16.39 -5.20
CA TYR A 309 -4.95 17.15 -6.13
C TYR A 309 -5.26 16.73 -7.55
N THR A 310 -5.27 17.70 -8.46
CA THR A 310 -5.34 17.48 -9.90
C THR A 310 -4.03 17.93 -10.54
N ILE A 311 -3.61 17.20 -11.57
CA ILE A 311 -2.34 17.40 -12.27
C ILE A 311 -2.50 18.54 -13.28
N LYS A 312 -1.57 19.48 -13.29
CA LYS A 312 -1.37 20.52 -14.30
C LYS A 312 0.08 20.53 -14.77
N ASN A 313 0.32 21.12 -15.94
CA ASN A 313 1.66 21.41 -16.46
C ASN A 313 2.59 20.18 -16.49
N LEU A 314 2.07 19.03 -16.91
CA LEU A 314 2.83 17.78 -16.99
C LEU A 314 3.88 17.87 -18.11
N CYS A 315 5.14 17.68 -17.75
CA CYS A 315 6.28 17.67 -18.64
C CYS A 315 7.06 16.37 -18.48
N LEU A 316 7.32 15.68 -19.59
CA LEU A 316 8.11 14.45 -19.64
C LEU A 316 9.41 14.72 -20.40
N TYR A 317 10.56 14.32 -19.87
CA TYR A 317 11.85 14.46 -20.55
C TYR A 317 12.80 13.31 -20.20
N SER A 318 13.82 13.08 -21.01
CA SER A 318 14.87 12.07 -20.78
C SER A 318 16.19 12.68 -20.31
N GLU A 319 17.02 11.91 -19.61
CA GLU A 319 18.39 12.34 -19.22
C GLU A 319 19.33 12.50 -20.43
N LEU A 320 19.05 11.77 -21.51
CA LEU A 320 19.56 12.10 -22.83
C LEU A 320 18.75 13.32 -23.32
N LEU A 321 19.30 14.52 -23.13
CA LEU A 321 18.72 15.81 -23.51
C LEU A 321 18.03 15.76 -24.89
N GLU A 322 16.70 15.93 -24.90
CA GLU A 322 15.95 16.85 -25.77
C GLU A 322 14.46 16.83 -25.37
N ILE A 323 13.88 18.03 -25.34
CA ILE A 323 12.53 18.34 -24.87
C ILE A 323 11.51 17.50 -25.63
N LEU A 324 10.78 16.60 -24.96
CA LEU A 324 9.58 16.01 -25.55
C LEU A 324 8.45 17.06 -25.52
N PRO A 325 7.59 17.12 -26.56
CA PRO A 325 6.56 18.14 -26.63
C PRO A 325 5.59 18.06 -25.44
N VAL A 326 5.28 19.24 -24.89
CA VAL A 326 4.27 19.44 -23.85
C VAL A 326 2.92 18.91 -24.36
N TYR A 327 2.39 17.87 -23.73
CA TYR A 327 1.07 17.33 -24.04
C TYR A 327 0.02 17.99 -23.14
N GLN A 328 -0.98 18.62 -23.74
CA GLN A 328 -2.17 19.10 -23.02
C GLN A 328 -3.21 17.97 -22.98
N PRO A 329 -3.77 17.62 -21.81
CA PRO A 329 -4.86 16.66 -21.73
C PRO A 329 -6.06 17.17 -22.53
N GLN A 330 -6.63 16.33 -23.41
CA GLN A 330 -7.90 16.65 -24.08
C GLN A 330 -9.00 16.79 -23.03
N MET A 331 -9.63 17.97 -22.96
CA MET A 331 -10.90 18.14 -22.28
C MET A 331 -11.98 17.40 -23.08
N ALA A 332 -12.70 16.51 -22.42
CA ALA A 332 -13.90 15.88 -22.99
C ALA A 332 -14.96 16.98 -23.24
N SER A 333 -15.45 17.05 -24.48
CA SER A 333 -16.59 17.87 -24.89
C SER A 333 -17.91 17.19 -24.54
#